data_AF-A0A1X7UJT8-F1
#
_entry.id   AF-A0A1X7UJT8-F1
#
_cell.length_a   1.000
_cell.length_b   1.000
_cell.length_c   1.000
_cell.angle_alpha   90.00
_cell.angle_beta   90.00
_cell.angle_gamma   90.00
#
_symmetry.space_group_name_H-M   'P 1'
#
loop_
_entity.id
_entity.type
_entity.pdbx_description
1 polymer ?
#
loop_
_entity_poly.entity_id
_entity_poly.type
_entity_poly.pdbx_seq_one_letter_code
_entity_poly.pdbx_strand_id
1 'polypeptide(L)' 'MFVAKHNLAFLMSDQANKLCPKMFLDSEIAKQFSCGRTKTTAVVKQALAIQFPSKIMSVASNSFFSMLMDESND' A
#
# COMPACT_ATOMS: atom_id res chain seq x y z
N MET A 1 3.73 -4.92 0.09
CA MET A 1 2.35 -4.64 0.54
C MET A 1 1.38 -4.85 -0.62
N PHE A 2 0.43 -5.78 -0.50
CA PHE A 2 -0.45 -6.20 -1.60
C PHE A 2 -1.26 -5.03 -2.20
N VAL A 3 -1.89 -4.22 -1.34
CA VAL A 3 -2.71 -3.06 -1.74
C VAL A 3 -1.90 -2.05 -2.57
N ALA A 4 -0.70 -1.67 -2.11
CA ALA A 4 0.17 -0.74 -2.83
C ALA A 4 0.75 -1.33 -4.12
N LYS A 5 1.04 -2.64 -4.14
CA LYS A 5 1.59 -3.33 -5.32
C LYS A 5 0.59 -3.41 -6.47
N HIS A 6 -0.69 -3.60 -6.15
CA HIS A 6 -1.75 -3.80 -7.14
C HIS A 6 -2.64 -2.56 -7.33
N ASN A 7 -2.24 -1.41 -6.80
CA ASN A 7 -3.00 -0.16 -6.83
C ASN A 7 -4.48 -0.34 -6.39
N LEU A 8 -4.69 -1.10 -5.31
CA LEU A 8 -6.02 -1.38 -4.79
C LEU A 8 -6.44 -0.33 -3.77
N ALA A 9 -7.74 -0.15 -3.61
CA ALA A 9 -8.29 0.70 -2.55
C ALA A 9 -7.91 0.15 -1.17
N PHE A 10 -7.58 1.04 -0.22
CA PHE A 10 -7.30 0.68 1.17
C PHE A 10 -8.49 -0.01 1.87
N LEU A 11 -9.71 0.15 1.33
CA LEU A 11 -10.91 -0.57 1.79
C LEU A 11 -10.74 -2.10 1.69
N MET A 12 -9.96 -2.58 0.71
CA MET A 12 -9.66 -4.01 0.56
C MET A 12 -8.95 -4.58 1.78
N SER A 13 -8.15 -3.77 2.50
CA SER A 13 -7.52 -4.23 3.74
C SER A 13 -8.53 -4.51 4.85
N ASP A 14 -9.63 -3.74 4.95
CA ASP A 14 -10.67 -4.01 5.94
C ASP A 14 -11.45 -5.29 5.61
N GLN A 15 -11.67 -5.55 4.32
CA GLN A 15 -12.28 -6.81 3.89
C GLN A 15 -11.35 -8.00 4.12
N ALA A 16 -10.07 -7.87 3.76
CA ALA A 16 -9.05 -8.87 4.05
C ALA A 16 -8.94 -9.14 5.56
N ASN A 17 -9.05 -8.10 6.39
CA ASN A 17 -9.03 -8.25 7.84
C ASN A 17 -10.17 -9.12 8.39
N LYS A 18 -11.35 -9.03 7.77
CA LYS A 18 -12.52 -9.86 8.12
C LYS A 18 -12.48 -11.24 7.47
N LEU A 19 -11.82 -11.35 6.31
CA LEU A 19 -11.78 -12.55 5.50
C LEU A 19 -10.72 -13.55 5.98
N CYS A 20 -9.53 -13.09 6.37
CA CYS A 20 -8.44 -13.95 6.83
C CYS A 20 -8.86 -14.91 7.97
N PRO A 21 -9.54 -14.46 9.04
CA PRO A 21 -10.03 -15.37 10.09
C PRO A 21 -11.08 -16.38 9.61
N LYS A 22 -11.83 -16.05 8.55
CA LYS A 22 -12.90 -16.92 8.00
C LYS A 22 -12.37 -17.93 6.98
N MET A 23 -11.30 -17.59 6.27
CA MET A 23 -10.63 -18.49 5.33
C MET A 23 -9.79 -19.55 6.03
N PHE A 24 -9.20 -19.21 7.19
CA PHE A 24 -8.25 -20.05 7.91
C PHE A 24 -8.76 -20.31 9.34
N LEU A 25 -9.77 -21.17 9.46
CA LEU A 25 -10.44 -21.48 10.73
C LEU A 25 -9.57 -22.29 11.70
N ASP A 26 -8.58 -23.01 11.15
CA ASP A 26 -7.62 -23.86 11.85
C ASP A 26 -6.40 -23.09 12.37
N SER A 27 -6.12 -21.91 11.81
CA SER A 27 -4.95 -21.11 12.16
C SER A 27 -5.27 -20.08 13.23
N GLU A 28 -4.80 -20.31 14.46
CA GLU A 28 -4.85 -19.33 15.55
C GLU A 28 -4.13 -18.02 15.18
N ILE A 29 -3.09 -18.09 14.35
CA ILE A 29 -2.34 -16.93 13.86
C ILE A 29 -3.21 -16.11 12.89
N ALA A 30 -3.91 -16.77 11.95
CA ALA A 30 -4.76 -16.08 10.99
C ALA A 30 -5.98 -15.43 11.66
N LYS A 31 -6.49 -16.00 12.75
CA LYS A 31 -7.56 -15.40 13.57
C LYS A 31 -7.13 -14.08 14.21
N GLN A 32 -5.85 -13.92 14.52
CA GLN A 32 -5.28 -12.70 15.08
C GLN A 32 -4.89 -11.66 14.02
N PHE A 33 -5.13 -11.95 12.74
CA PHE A 33 -4.86 -11.01 11.66
C PHE A 33 -5.65 -9.71 11.90
N SER A 34 -4.90 -8.61 12.03
CA SER A 34 -5.39 -7.29 12.46
C SER A 34 -4.74 -6.19 11.63
N CYS A 35 -4.84 -6.28 10.31
CA CYS A 35 -4.28 -5.32 9.35
C CYS A 35 -5.37 -4.62 8.53
N GLY A 36 -6.31 -3.96 9.21
CA GLY A 36 -7.30 -3.09 8.57
C GLY A 36 -6.69 -1.81 7.98
N ARG A 37 -7.56 -0.88 7.58
CA ARG A 37 -7.18 0.36 6.88
C ARG A 37 -6.14 1.19 7.61
N THR A 38 -6.30 1.43 8.91
CA THR A 38 -5.40 2.33 9.66
C THR A 38 -3.97 1.80 9.71
N LYS A 39 -3.80 0.52 10.05
CA LYS A 39 -2.48 -0.14 10.07
C LYS A 39 -1.90 -0.23 8.67
N THR A 40 -2.73 -0.54 7.68
CA THR A 40 -2.34 -0.58 6.28
C THR A 40 -1.81 0.79 5.81
N THR A 41 -2.52 1.88 6.10
CA THR A 41 -2.09 3.24 5.79
C THR A 41 -0.79 3.61 6.49
N ALA A 42 -0.63 3.24 7.76
CA ALA A 42 0.60 3.49 8.51
C ALA A 42 1.79 2.78 7.86
N VAL A 43 1.66 1.49 7.49
CA VAL A 43 2.74 0.75 6.82
C VAL A 43 3.08 1.38 5.46
N VAL A 44 2.06 1.74 4.65
CA VAL A 44 2.32 2.38 3.35
C VAL A 44 3.01 3.73 3.51
N LYS A 45 2.52 4.61 4.39
CA LYS A 45 3.05 5.97 4.54
C LYS A 45 4.38 6.02 5.30
N GLN A 46 4.52 5.25 6.37
CA GLN A 46 5.65 5.38 7.29
C GLN A 46 6.77 4.38 7.02
N ALA A 47 6.51 3.26 6.36
CA ALA A 47 7.57 2.29 6.04
C ALA A 47 7.91 2.29 4.55
N LEU A 48 6.90 2.24 3.68
CA LEU A 48 7.12 2.13 2.23
C LEU A 48 7.42 3.49 1.59
N ALA A 49 6.61 4.51 1.83
CA ALA A 49 6.69 5.79 1.14
C ALA A 49 8.05 6.50 1.33
N ILE A 50 8.68 6.35 2.50
CA ILE A 50 9.98 6.98 2.83
C ILE A 50 11.10 6.54 1.88
N GLN A 51 11.01 5.35 1.31
CA GLN A 51 12.04 4.79 0.42
C GLN A 51 11.89 5.25 -1.05
N PHE A 52 10.76 5.85 -1.42
CA PHE A 52 10.51 6.24 -2.82
C PHE A 52 11.19 7.53 -3.25
N PRO A 53 11.24 8.62 -2.45
CA PRO A 53 11.91 9.85 -2.86
C PRO A 53 13.38 9.65 -3.25
N SER A 54 14.14 8.92 -2.44
CA SER A 54 15.55 8.61 -2.74
C SER A 54 15.69 7.81 -4.03
N LYS A 55 14.81 6.82 -4.25
CA LYS A 55 14.79 6.01 -5.47
C LYS A 55 14.42 6.84 -6.71
N ILE A 56 13.40 7.70 -6.59
CA ILE A 56 12.96 8.57 -7.68
C ILE A 56 14.05 9.58 -8.04
N MET A 57 14.66 10.24 -7.04
CA MET A 57 15.78 11.16 -7.27
C MET A 57 16.96 10.47 -7.93
N SER A 58 17.30 9.25 -7.51
CA SER A 58 18.39 8.48 -8.12
C SER A 58 18.14 8.20 -9.60
N VAL A 59 16.90 7.90 -10.01
CA VAL A 59 16.55 7.68 -11.42
C VAL A 59 16.53 9.00 -12.19
N ALA A 60 15.88 10.03 -11.63
CA ALA A 60 15.72 11.34 -12.28
C ALA A 60 17.07 12.06 -12.49
N SER A 61 18.03 11.90 -11.58
CA SER A 61 19.36 12.52 -11.71
C SER A 61 20.26 11.83 -12.74
N ASN A 62 19.96 10.58 -13.11
CA ASN A 62 20.82 9.77 -14.00
C ASN A 62 20.22 9.54 -15.40
N SER A 63 19.02 10.06 -15.67
CA SER A 63 18.33 9.82 -16.95
C SER A 63 17.47 11.00 -17.35
N PHE A 64 17.30 11.19 -18.66
CA PHE A 64 16.29 12.13 -19.16
C PHE A 64 14.90 11.64 -18.77
N PHE A 65 14.11 12.52 -18.17
CA PHE A 65 12.73 12.23 -17.79
C PHE A 65 11.81 13.34 -18.31
N SER A 66 10.55 12.99 -18.56
CA SER A 66 9.48 13.92 -18.88
C SER A 66 8.45 13.90 -17.76
N MET A 67 8.00 15.07 -17.31
CA MET A 67 6.95 15.20 -16.32
C MET A 67 5.65 15.60 -17.03
N LEU A 68 4.61 14.79 -16.87
CA LEU A 68 3.26 15.12 -17.32
C LEU A 68 2.53 15.80 -16.16
N MET A 69 2.07 17.02 -16.39
CA MET A 69 1.24 17.77 -15.45
C MET A 69 -0.19 17.74 -15.96
N ASP A 70 -1.13 17.37 -15.09
CA ASP A 70 -2.56 17.38 -15.39
C ASP A 70 -3.23 18.42 -14.48
N GLU A 71 -3.89 19.40 -15.10
CA GLU A 71 -4.67 20.43 -14.40
C GLU A 71 -6.14 20.23 -14.72
N SER A 72 -6.73 19.21 -14.08
CA SER A 72 -8.17 19.01 -14.11
C SER A 72 -8.84 19.88 -13.03
N ASN A 73 -9.77 20.74 -13.45
CA ASN A 73 -10.72 21.38 -12.55
C ASN A 73 -12.06 20.63 -12.68
N ASP A 74 -12.74 20.38 -11.56
CA ASP A 74 -14.04 19.68 -11.49
C ASP A 74 -15.14 20.42 -12.27
#